data_AF-A0A4Q7VTC7-F1
#
_entry.id   AF-A0A4Q7VTC7-F1
#
_cell.length_a   1.000
_cell.length_b   1.000
_cell.length_c   1.000
_cell.angle_alpha   90.00
_cell.angle_beta   90.00
_cell.angle_gamma   90.00
#
_symmetry.space_group_name_H-M   'P 1'
#
loop_
_entity.id
_entity.type
_entity.pdbx_description
1 polymer ?
#
loop_
_entity_poly.entity_id
_entity_poly.type
_entity_poly.pdbx_seq_one_letter_code
_entity_poly.pdbx_strand_id
1 'polypeptide(L)'
;MLVKWCRAILLTGLAVMSGTYLPVASSQIISFANPFVGVGSAQQEISLNPCLPETEVRNQFGAGAALQLQQAVKQWPANLCKDPTIARNLADWLYNSSALLAKTDRPLVMADIIQNRNRTLLACRDLRCLRDKLPAMVDWAKTNLDRTPVYGIDDQPISVEGALLSLPRLSLRGLDLPLPGQQKFCGGGGIDDLDFFSTNLKVSGKAYVLVKCKADSGERKSWILENDGGKDWRAVVDLRASSMQIGNLRRNNHPIIFSYLEESRGTRVRILSYQDNSYREMLRFLVIEDRSKLAHAFEVESQ
;
A
#
# COMPACT_ATOMS: atom_id res chain seq x y z
N MET A 1 46.60 -53.96 -22.75
CA MET A 1 46.58 -52.70 -23.52
C MET A 1 45.18 -52.11 -23.45
N LEU A 2 45.11 -50.84 -23.02
CA LEU A 2 44.07 -49.81 -23.27
C LEU A 2 42.60 -50.17 -22.95
N VAL A 3 42.08 -49.83 -21.75
CA VAL A 3 41.57 -48.51 -21.27
C VAL A 3 40.04 -48.40 -21.46
N LYS A 4 39.36 -48.26 -20.30
CA LYS A 4 37.94 -47.88 -20.09
C LYS A 4 37.65 -46.47 -20.68
N TRP A 5 36.46 -45.89 -20.41
CA TRP A 5 35.89 -44.61 -20.88
C TRP A 5 34.98 -44.79 -22.13
N CYS A 6 33.73 -44.31 -22.24
CA CYS A 6 32.90 -43.44 -21.41
C CYS A 6 31.41 -43.40 -21.91
N ARG A 7 30.45 -43.14 -20.99
CA ARG A 7 29.18 -42.34 -21.13
C ARG A 7 28.14 -42.80 -22.17
N ALA A 8 26.91 -43.24 -21.86
CA ALA A 8 25.83 -42.78 -20.95
C ALA A 8 25.26 -41.38 -21.23
N ILE A 9 23.92 -41.35 -21.36
CA ILE A 9 22.92 -40.25 -21.26
C ILE A 9 22.51 -39.63 -22.61
N LEU A 10 21.41 -40.05 -23.25
CA LEU A 10 19.96 -39.89 -22.96
C LEU A 10 19.35 -38.71 -23.75
N LEU A 11 18.64 -39.10 -24.82
CA LEU A 11 17.30 -38.66 -25.24
C LEU A 11 16.98 -37.15 -25.21
N THR A 12 17.07 -36.55 -26.40
CA THR A 12 16.29 -35.37 -26.78
C THR A 12 15.53 -35.67 -28.07
N GLY A 13 14.27 -35.23 -28.11
CA GLY A 13 13.56 -34.93 -29.36
C GLY A 13 12.52 -35.96 -29.80
N LEU A 14 11.26 -35.73 -29.41
CA LEU A 14 10.12 -35.60 -30.33
C LEU A 14 8.85 -35.28 -29.51
N ALA A 15 8.44 -34.02 -29.57
CA ALA A 15 7.02 -33.66 -29.54
C ALA A 15 6.36 -34.26 -30.81
N VAL A 16 5.07 -34.56 -30.92
CA VAL A 16 3.89 -33.72 -30.70
C VAL A 16 2.65 -34.66 -30.73
N MET A 17 1.53 -34.16 -30.19
CA MET A 17 0.14 -34.55 -30.49
C MET A 17 -0.42 -35.75 -29.74
N SER A 18 -1.10 -35.47 -28.62
CA SER A 18 -2.43 -36.02 -28.25
C SER A 18 -2.70 -35.68 -26.79
N GLY A 19 -3.16 -34.45 -26.55
CA GLY A 19 -3.58 -34.00 -25.23
C GLY A 19 -4.68 -32.99 -25.41
N THR A 20 -5.91 -33.47 -25.49
CA THR A 20 -7.12 -32.68 -25.33
C THR A 20 -7.02 -31.93 -24.00
N TYR A 21 -6.61 -30.67 -24.06
CA TYR A 21 -6.73 -29.75 -22.93
C TYR A 21 -8.21 -29.47 -22.72
N LEU A 22 -8.86 -30.33 -21.93
CA LEU A 22 -9.99 -29.88 -21.12
C LEU A 22 -9.45 -28.73 -20.27
N PRO A 23 -9.98 -27.50 -20.39
CA PRO A 23 -9.68 -26.48 -19.41
C PRO A 23 -10.25 -27.01 -18.11
N VAL A 24 -9.37 -27.45 -17.21
CA VAL A 24 -9.73 -27.57 -15.80
C VAL A 24 -10.17 -26.17 -15.43
N ALA A 25 -11.49 -25.98 -15.33
CA ALA A 25 -12.08 -24.86 -14.65
C ALA A 25 -11.54 -24.94 -13.22
N SER A 26 -10.41 -24.29 -12.99
CA SER A 26 -10.03 -23.89 -11.65
C SER A 26 -11.16 -22.97 -11.22
N SER A 27 -12.10 -23.52 -10.46
CA SER A 27 -12.89 -22.77 -9.51
C SER A 27 -11.89 -22.12 -8.56
N GLN A 28 -11.33 -20.98 -8.99
CA GLN A 28 -10.68 -20.06 -8.08
C GLN A 28 -11.78 -19.61 -7.14
N ILE A 29 -11.88 -20.32 -6.02
CA ILE A 29 -12.44 -19.79 -4.79
C ILE A 29 -11.61 -18.53 -4.55
N ILE A 30 -12.24 -17.38 -4.82
CA ILE A 30 -11.67 -16.08 -4.49
C ILE A 30 -11.45 -16.12 -2.98
N SER A 31 -10.21 -16.26 -2.55
CA SER A 31 -9.86 -16.23 -1.13
C SER A 31 -10.03 -14.79 -0.64
N PHE A 32 -11.24 -14.49 -0.17
CA PHE A 32 -11.55 -13.30 0.60
C PHE A 32 -10.96 -13.50 2.00
N ALA A 33 -9.64 -13.34 2.16
CA ALA A 33 -9.04 -13.44 3.50
C ALA A 33 -9.48 -12.30 4.46
N ASN A 34 -10.18 -11.28 3.95
CA ASN A 34 -10.86 -10.21 4.69
C ASN A 34 -11.65 -9.34 3.69
N PRO A 35 -12.98 -9.36 3.65
CA PRO A 35 -13.78 -8.70 2.61
C PRO A 35 -14.14 -7.26 2.98
N PHE A 36 -14.08 -6.89 4.26
CA PHE A 36 -14.41 -5.55 4.73
C PHE A 36 -13.25 -4.59 4.65
N VAL A 37 -13.59 -3.31 4.62
CA VAL A 37 -12.72 -2.15 4.46
C VAL A 37 -12.81 -1.14 5.62
N GLY A 38 -13.63 -1.37 6.63
CA GLY A 38 -13.70 -0.52 7.83
C GLY A 38 -14.10 0.93 7.57
N VAL A 39 -14.89 1.25 6.54
CA VAL A 39 -15.34 2.64 6.31
C VAL A 39 -16.56 2.92 7.16
N GLY A 40 -16.39 3.57 8.32
CA GLY A 40 -17.41 4.33 9.06
C GLY A 40 -18.68 3.62 9.57
N SER A 41 -19.21 2.61 8.88
CA SER A 41 -20.37 1.77 9.21
C SER A 41 -20.53 0.62 8.20
N ALA A 42 -21.21 -0.45 8.60
CA ALA A 42 -21.56 -1.57 7.72
C ALA A 42 -22.32 -1.13 6.45
N GLN A 43 -23.22 -0.15 6.60
CA GLN A 43 -24.03 0.37 5.49
C GLN A 43 -23.16 0.93 4.36
N GLN A 44 -22.09 1.64 4.71
CA GLN A 44 -21.21 2.24 3.72
C GLN A 44 -20.44 1.17 2.94
N GLU A 45 -19.91 0.15 3.63
CA GLU A 45 -19.17 -0.94 2.98
C GLU A 45 -20.04 -1.81 2.08
N ILE A 46 -21.22 -2.18 2.59
CA ILE A 46 -22.22 -2.93 1.83
C ILE A 46 -22.66 -2.15 0.59
N SER A 47 -22.79 -0.82 0.70
CA SER A 47 -23.18 0.01 -0.43
C SER A 47 -22.13 0.01 -1.54
N LEU A 48 -20.84 -0.05 -1.18
CA LEU A 48 -19.74 -0.03 -2.14
C LEU A 48 -19.45 -1.43 -2.71
N ASN A 49 -19.71 -2.49 -1.95
CA ASN A 49 -19.59 -3.87 -2.42
C ASN A 49 -20.69 -4.76 -1.82
N PRO A 50 -21.71 -5.15 -2.60
CA PRO A 50 -22.73 -6.08 -2.14
C PRO A 50 -22.25 -7.54 -2.14
N CYS A 51 -21.04 -7.84 -2.61
CA CYS A 51 -20.48 -9.20 -2.68
C CYS A 51 -19.65 -9.59 -1.46
N LEU A 52 -19.80 -8.87 -0.36
CA LEU A 52 -19.17 -9.20 0.91
C LEU A 52 -19.71 -10.56 1.42
N PRO A 53 -18.85 -11.48 1.87
CA PRO A 53 -19.22 -12.70 2.59
C PRO A 53 -20.09 -12.39 3.80
N GLU A 54 -21.31 -12.92 3.81
CA GLU A 54 -22.31 -12.65 4.86
C GLU A 54 -21.82 -13.07 6.26
N THR A 55 -21.13 -14.20 6.35
CA THR A 55 -20.53 -14.70 7.60
C THR A 55 -19.58 -13.69 8.20
N GLU A 56 -18.79 -13.04 7.35
CA GLU A 56 -17.83 -12.06 7.79
C GLU A 56 -18.54 -10.73 8.13
N VAL A 57 -19.59 -10.31 7.39
CA VAL A 57 -20.39 -9.10 7.74
C VAL A 57 -20.95 -9.26 9.14
N ARG A 58 -21.52 -10.43 9.40
CA ARG A 58 -22.15 -10.77 10.66
C ARG A 58 -21.14 -10.75 11.80
N ASN A 59 -19.96 -11.32 11.59
CA ASN A 59 -18.90 -11.35 12.61
C ASN A 59 -18.38 -9.94 12.93
N GLN A 60 -18.29 -9.07 11.93
CA GLN A 60 -17.70 -7.75 12.09
C GLN A 60 -18.68 -6.66 12.56
N PHE A 61 -19.95 -6.72 12.12
CA PHE A 61 -20.93 -5.66 12.35
C PHE A 61 -22.25 -6.14 12.99
N GLY A 62 -22.35 -7.43 13.30
CA GLY A 62 -23.53 -8.03 13.92
C GLY A 62 -24.63 -8.46 12.94
N ALA A 63 -25.66 -9.12 13.47
CA ALA A 63 -26.74 -9.72 12.67
C ALA A 63 -27.56 -8.71 11.84
N GLY A 64 -27.71 -7.47 12.33
CA GLY A 64 -28.41 -6.41 11.60
C GLY A 64 -27.72 -6.04 10.29
N ALA A 65 -26.39 -6.03 10.25
CA ALA A 65 -25.62 -5.74 9.05
C ALA A 65 -25.72 -6.88 8.00
N ALA A 66 -25.83 -8.14 8.43
CA ALA A 66 -26.08 -9.25 7.52
C ALA A 66 -27.43 -9.11 6.81
N LEU A 67 -28.47 -8.65 7.52
CA LEU A 67 -29.76 -8.33 6.90
C LEU A 67 -29.66 -7.16 5.90
N GLN A 68 -28.88 -6.13 6.23
CA GLN A 68 -28.61 -5.02 5.32
C GLN A 68 -27.91 -5.50 4.04
N LEU A 69 -26.95 -6.42 4.14
CA LEU A 69 -26.29 -7.02 2.98
C LEU A 69 -27.30 -7.76 2.09
N GLN A 70 -28.13 -8.62 2.69
CA GLN A 70 -29.15 -9.37 1.95
C GLN A 70 -30.15 -8.45 1.23
N GLN A 71 -30.50 -7.30 1.84
CA GLN A 71 -31.35 -6.30 1.22
C GLN A 71 -30.63 -5.54 0.11
N ALA A 72 -29.36 -5.18 0.32
CA ALA A 72 -28.55 -4.48 -0.66
C ALA A 72 -28.34 -5.34 -1.92
N VAL A 73 -28.00 -6.62 -1.79
CA VAL A 73 -27.81 -7.54 -2.93
C VAL A 73 -29.02 -7.59 -3.86
N LYS A 74 -30.24 -7.47 -3.32
CA LYS A 74 -31.48 -7.46 -4.12
C LYS A 74 -31.64 -6.22 -5.01
N GLN A 75 -30.90 -5.15 -4.72
CA GLN A 75 -30.90 -3.94 -5.53
C GLN A 75 -29.96 -4.04 -6.75
N TRP A 76 -29.12 -5.10 -6.80
CA TRP A 76 -28.17 -5.32 -7.87
C TRP A 76 -28.64 -6.41 -8.85
N PRO A 77 -28.11 -6.44 -10.08
CA PRO A 77 -28.39 -7.50 -11.04
C PRO A 77 -28.10 -8.90 -10.50
N ALA A 78 -28.95 -9.87 -10.86
CA ALA A 78 -28.79 -11.26 -10.43
C ALA A 78 -27.43 -11.84 -10.86
N ASN A 79 -26.89 -12.73 -10.01
CA ASN A 79 -25.59 -13.40 -10.21
C ASN A 79 -24.35 -12.48 -10.25
N LEU A 80 -24.44 -11.20 -9.85
CA LEU A 80 -23.27 -10.32 -9.87
C LEU A 80 -22.05 -10.87 -9.11
N CYS A 81 -22.28 -11.51 -7.96
CA CYS A 81 -21.20 -12.05 -7.13
C CYS A 81 -20.67 -13.41 -7.61
N LYS A 82 -21.34 -14.03 -8.61
CA LYS A 82 -20.85 -15.23 -9.28
C LYS A 82 -19.99 -14.91 -10.50
N ASP A 83 -20.06 -13.67 -10.98
CA ASP A 83 -19.18 -13.19 -12.04
C ASP A 83 -17.83 -12.79 -11.43
N PRO A 84 -16.72 -13.49 -11.76
CA PRO A 84 -15.43 -13.25 -11.12
C PRO A 84 -14.83 -11.89 -11.49
N THR A 85 -15.14 -11.36 -12.66
CA THR A 85 -14.64 -10.04 -13.12
C THR A 85 -15.36 -8.91 -12.37
N ILE A 86 -16.68 -9.00 -12.27
CA ILE A 86 -17.49 -8.02 -11.54
C ILE A 86 -17.16 -8.06 -10.05
N ALA A 87 -17.10 -9.25 -9.44
CA ALA A 87 -16.78 -9.41 -8.02
C ALA A 87 -15.39 -8.84 -7.68
N ARG A 88 -14.38 -9.09 -8.54
CA ARG A 88 -13.04 -8.51 -8.38
C ARG A 88 -13.06 -6.99 -8.48
N ASN A 89 -13.72 -6.43 -9.50
CA ASN A 89 -13.79 -4.99 -9.66
C ASN A 89 -14.58 -4.29 -8.55
N LEU A 90 -15.60 -4.93 -7.98
CA LEU A 90 -16.30 -4.42 -6.79
C LEU A 90 -15.41 -4.41 -5.55
N ALA A 91 -14.56 -5.44 -5.39
CA ALA A 91 -13.56 -5.44 -4.32
C ALA A 91 -12.51 -4.34 -4.52
N ASP A 92 -12.01 -4.16 -5.74
CA ASP A 92 -11.10 -3.07 -6.09
C ASP A 92 -11.77 -1.70 -5.87
N TRP A 93 -13.03 -1.55 -6.26
CA TRP A 93 -13.79 -0.31 -6.07
C TRP A 93 -13.95 0.01 -4.59
N LEU A 94 -14.37 -0.98 -3.79
CA LEU A 94 -14.48 -0.87 -2.34
C LEU A 94 -13.16 -0.40 -1.72
N TYR A 95 -12.05 -1.07 -2.05
CA TYR A 95 -10.74 -0.73 -1.51
C TYR A 95 -10.27 0.67 -1.92
N ASN A 96 -10.24 0.96 -3.23
CA ASN A 96 -9.67 2.21 -3.73
C ASN A 96 -10.50 3.43 -3.32
N SER A 97 -11.82 3.31 -3.28
CA SER A 97 -12.70 4.39 -2.80
C SER A 97 -12.47 4.68 -1.33
N SER A 98 -12.34 3.64 -0.51
CA SER A 98 -12.07 3.75 0.92
C SER A 98 -10.70 4.39 1.17
N ALA A 99 -9.68 3.95 0.43
CA ALA A 99 -8.34 4.50 0.51
C ALA A 99 -8.30 5.97 0.06
N LEU A 100 -9.07 6.35 -0.96
CA LEU A 100 -9.17 7.73 -1.42
C LEU A 100 -9.78 8.63 -0.34
N LEU A 101 -10.85 8.19 0.32
CA LEU A 101 -11.46 8.92 1.44
C LEU A 101 -10.50 9.12 2.61
N ALA A 102 -9.69 8.10 2.91
CA ALA A 102 -8.74 8.15 4.02
C ALA A 102 -7.49 9.00 3.75
N LYS A 103 -7.15 9.24 2.47
CA LYS A 103 -5.86 9.85 2.08
C LYS A 103 -5.99 11.19 1.37
N THR A 104 -7.21 11.65 1.09
CA THR A 104 -7.45 12.92 0.39
C THR A 104 -7.58 14.08 1.36
N ASP A 105 -7.04 15.25 0.99
CA ASP A 105 -7.20 16.50 1.75
C ASP A 105 -8.64 17.07 1.66
N ARG A 106 -9.48 16.52 0.77
CA ARG A 106 -10.87 16.95 0.55
C ARG A 106 -11.85 15.79 0.73
N PRO A 107 -11.96 15.21 1.94
CA PRO A 107 -12.71 13.97 2.16
C PRO A 107 -14.19 14.09 1.82
N LEU A 108 -14.82 15.25 2.10
CA LEU A 108 -16.23 15.49 1.79
C LEU A 108 -16.50 15.56 0.27
N VAL A 109 -15.59 16.17 -0.49
CA VAL A 109 -15.71 16.26 -1.95
C VAL A 109 -15.55 14.87 -2.57
N MET A 110 -14.56 14.09 -2.11
CA MET A 110 -14.37 12.73 -2.60
C MET A 110 -15.51 11.79 -2.19
N ALA A 111 -16.10 11.99 -1.01
CA ALA A 111 -17.29 11.25 -0.58
C ALA A 111 -18.48 11.48 -1.51
N ASP A 112 -18.76 12.73 -1.90
CA ASP A 112 -19.84 13.02 -2.84
C ASP A 112 -19.59 12.37 -4.22
N ILE A 113 -18.36 12.45 -4.73
CA ILE A 113 -18.01 11.83 -6.01
C ILE A 113 -18.16 10.30 -5.95
N ILE A 114 -17.66 9.66 -4.89
CA ILE A 114 -17.80 8.22 -4.67
C ILE A 114 -19.28 7.85 -4.58
N GLN A 115 -20.09 8.62 -3.86
CA GLN A 115 -21.53 8.38 -3.75
C GLN A 115 -22.24 8.48 -5.11
N ASN A 116 -21.91 9.49 -5.92
CA ASN A 116 -22.46 9.66 -7.26
C ASN A 116 -22.08 8.50 -8.20
N ARG A 117 -20.83 8.03 -8.12
CA ARG A 117 -20.38 6.85 -8.86
C ARG A 117 -21.10 5.60 -8.41
N ASN A 118 -21.30 5.43 -7.10
CA ASN A 118 -22.02 4.29 -6.56
C ASN A 118 -23.50 4.27 -6.99
N ARG A 119 -24.17 5.44 -7.01
CA ARG A 119 -25.53 5.58 -7.58
C ARG A 119 -25.57 5.16 -9.05
N THR A 120 -24.52 5.46 -9.80
CA THR A 120 -24.41 5.07 -11.22
C THR A 120 -24.30 3.55 -11.38
N LEU A 121 -23.63 2.85 -10.46
CA LEU A 121 -23.57 1.38 -10.45
C LEU A 121 -24.91 0.76 -10.07
N LEU A 122 -25.59 1.31 -9.04
CA LEU A 122 -26.91 0.86 -8.60
C LEU A 122 -27.99 1.04 -9.68
N ALA A 123 -27.80 1.93 -10.65
CA ALA A 123 -28.71 2.11 -11.77
C ALA A 123 -28.58 1.00 -12.85
N CYS A 124 -27.55 0.15 -12.80
CA CYS A 124 -27.38 -0.95 -13.75
C CYS A 124 -28.44 -2.04 -13.54
N ARG A 125 -29.11 -2.42 -14.64
CA ARG A 125 -30.14 -3.48 -14.65
C ARG A 125 -29.59 -4.86 -14.98
N ASP A 126 -28.40 -4.94 -15.54
CA ASP A 126 -27.76 -6.19 -15.97
C ASP A 126 -26.24 -6.21 -15.70
N LEU A 127 -25.65 -7.39 -15.87
CA LEU A 127 -24.21 -7.60 -15.68
C LEU A 127 -23.36 -6.90 -16.74
N ARG A 128 -23.91 -6.61 -17.93
CA ARG A 128 -23.17 -5.96 -19.01
C ARG A 128 -22.88 -4.50 -18.64
N CYS A 129 -23.88 -3.78 -18.16
CA CYS A 129 -23.74 -2.41 -17.65
C CYS A 129 -22.66 -2.33 -16.55
N LEU A 130 -22.62 -3.31 -15.64
CA LEU A 130 -21.61 -3.39 -14.60
C LEU A 130 -20.21 -3.62 -15.18
N ARG A 131 -20.05 -4.55 -16.12
CA ARG A 131 -18.76 -4.80 -16.79
C ARG A 131 -18.25 -3.58 -17.55
N ASP A 132 -19.14 -2.79 -18.14
CA ASP A 132 -18.77 -1.59 -18.89
C ASP A 132 -18.35 -0.44 -17.95
N LYS A 133 -19.01 -0.30 -16.79
CA LYS A 133 -18.83 0.87 -15.90
C LYS A 133 -17.80 0.66 -14.80
N LEU A 134 -17.74 -0.52 -14.20
CA LEU A 134 -16.87 -0.80 -13.04
C LEU A 134 -15.38 -0.57 -13.32
N PRO A 135 -14.79 -1.05 -14.44
CA PRO A 135 -13.36 -0.86 -14.70
C PRO A 135 -12.97 0.62 -14.72
N ALA A 136 -13.72 1.46 -15.43
CA ALA A 136 -13.44 2.90 -15.52
C ALA A 136 -13.58 3.61 -14.16
N MET A 137 -14.47 3.14 -13.27
CA MET A 137 -14.59 3.69 -11.92
C MET A 137 -13.42 3.27 -11.03
N VAL A 138 -13.00 2.01 -11.12
CA VAL A 138 -11.81 1.50 -10.43
C VAL A 138 -10.57 2.26 -10.89
N ASP A 139 -10.37 2.43 -12.19
CA ASP A 139 -9.25 3.18 -12.76
C ASP A 139 -9.27 4.64 -12.35
N TRP A 140 -10.45 5.27 -12.31
CA TRP A 140 -10.59 6.62 -11.77
C TRP A 140 -10.18 6.68 -10.29
N ALA A 141 -10.63 5.74 -9.45
CA ALA A 141 -10.29 5.74 -8.04
C ALA A 141 -8.77 5.55 -7.84
N LYS A 142 -8.15 4.62 -8.57
CA LYS A 142 -6.70 4.41 -8.59
C LYS A 142 -5.96 5.68 -9.03
N THR A 143 -6.36 6.28 -10.15
CA THR A 143 -5.74 7.51 -10.69
C THR A 143 -5.88 8.69 -9.74
N ASN A 144 -6.97 8.80 -8.99
CA ASN A 144 -7.17 9.91 -8.05
C ASN A 144 -6.51 9.65 -6.70
N LEU A 145 -6.31 8.38 -6.32
CA LEU A 145 -5.40 8.01 -5.25
C LEU A 145 -3.98 8.50 -5.57
N ASP A 146 -3.56 8.33 -6.83
CA ASP A 146 -2.26 8.77 -7.36
C ASP A 146 -2.12 10.31 -7.45
N ARG A 147 -3.22 11.07 -7.47
CA ARG A 147 -3.26 12.54 -7.72
C ARG A 147 -3.47 13.41 -6.47
N THR A 148 -3.13 12.93 -5.27
CA THR A 148 -3.05 13.85 -4.10
C THR A 148 -2.06 14.98 -4.39
N PRO A 149 -2.41 16.26 -4.13
CA PRO A 149 -1.81 17.41 -4.78
C PRO A 149 -0.28 17.47 -4.63
N VAL A 150 0.38 17.84 -5.73
CA VAL A 150 1.79 18.26 -5.76
C VAL A 150 1.78 19.77 -5.55
N TYR A 151 2.26 20.24 -4.40
CA TYR A 151 2.61 21.65 -4.21
C TYR A 151 4.11 21.86 -4.51
N GLY A 152 4.40 22.96 -5.24
CA GLY A 152 5.68 23.68 -5.52
C GLY A 152 6.99 22.89 -5.54
N ILE A 153 7.79 22.76 -6.62
CA ILE A 153 8.54 23.75 -7.44
C ILE A 153 9.42 24.74 -6.65
N ASP A 154 9.33 24.80 -5.33
CA ASP A 154 10.35 25.53 -4.57
C ASP A 154 11.54 24.60 -4.35
N ASP A 155 12.76 25.09 -4.57
CA ASP A 155 14.02 24.33 -4.43
C ASP A 155 14.29 23.80 -3.01
N GLN A 156 13.33 23.96 -2.10
CA GLN A 156 13.46 23.61 -0.69
C GLN A 156 13.13 22.14 -0.46
N PRO A 157 13.99 21.39 0.25
CA PRO A 157 13.67 20.03 0.65
C PRO A 157 12.38 20.00 1.49
N ILE A 158 11.47 19.11 1.13
CA ILE A 158 10.13 19.03 1.75
C ILE A 158 10.13 17.93 2.80
N SER A 159 9.51 18.14 3.96
CA SER A 159 9.34 17.08 4.97
C SER A 159 8.68 15.84 4.35
N VAL A 160 9.24 14.65 4.59
CA VAL A 160 8.59 13.38 4.22
C VAL A 160 7.32 13.17 5.04
N GLU A 161 7.38 13.51 6.32
CA GLU A 161 6.27 13.39 7.25
C GLU A 161 5.20 14.46 6.97
N GLY A 162 3.96 14.02 6.82
CA GLY A 162 2.77 14.86 6.77
C GLY A 162 1.93 14.75 8.04
N ALA A 163 0.63 15.02 7.90
CA ALA A 163 -0.32 14.90 9.01
C ALA A 163 -0.41 13.45 9.52
N LEU A 164 -0.63 13.33 10.84
CA LEU A 164 -0.94 12.05 11.47
C LEU A 164 -2.20 11.47 10.82
N LEU A 165 -2.10 10.22 10.39
CA LEU A 165 -3.20 9.50 9.78
C LEU A 165 -3.86 8.61 10.82
N SER A 166 -5.17 8.80 10.99
CA SER A 166 -6.00 7.74 11.54
C SER A 166 -6.22 6.70 10.44
N LEU A 167 -5.28 5.77 10.31
CA LEU A 167 -5.44 4.65 9.39
C LEU A 167 -6.35 3.60 10.04
N PRO A 168 -7.53 3.32 9.48
CA PRO A 168 -8.27 2.15 9.92
C PRO A 168 -7.39 0.92 9.67
N ARG A 169 -7.49 -0.11 10.52
CA ARG A 169 -6.70 -1.36 10.40
C ARG A 169 -6.78 -1.95 8.97
N LEU A 170 -7.85 -1.68 8.23
CA LEU A 170 -7.94 -2.01 6.81
C LEU A 170 -6.82 -1.42 5.96
N SER A 171 -6.56 -0.12 6.05
CA SER A 171 -5.63 0.55 5.13
C SER A 171 -4.23 -0.05 5.19
N LEU A 172 -3.95 -0.80 6.26
CA LEU A 172 -2.72 -1.53 6.56
C LEU A 172 -2.83 -3.03 6.28
N ARG A 173 -3.84 -3.49 5.53
CA ARG A 173 -3.96 -4.90 5.14
C ARG A 173 -2.76 -5.34 4.30
N GLY A 174 -2.21 -6.51 4.61
CA GLY A 174 -0.97 -7.00 4.02
C GLY A 174 0.28 -6.36 4.65
N LEU A 175 0.13 -5.65 5.78
CA LEU A 175 1.23 -5.24 6.64
C LEU A 175 1.63 -6.40 7.54
N ASP A 176 2.81 -6.94 7.28
CA ASP A 176 3.42 -7.92 8.17
C ASP A 176 3.99 -7.22 9.40
N LEU A 177 3.48 -7.61 10.57
CA LEU A 177 3.98 -7.19 11.87
C LEU A 177 4.60 -8.39 12.61
N PRO A 178 5.65 -8.17 13.42
CA PRO A 178 6.30 -6.88 13.68
C PRO A 178 7.12 -6.36 12.49
N LEU A 179 7.16 -5.04 12.32
CA LEU A 179 8.10 -4.41 11.37
C LEU A 179 9.55 -4.77 11.74
N PRO A 180 10.48 -4.73 10.78
CA PRO A 180 11.89 -5.02 11.04
C PRO A 180 12.44 -4.25 12.26
N GLY A 181 12.78 -4.98 13.31
CA GLY A 181 13.27 -4.43 14.57
C GLY A 181 12.23 -3.79 15.50
N GLN A 182 10.95 -3.71 15.13
CA GLN A 182 9.89 -3.02 15.89
C GLN A 182 9.89 -3.36 17.38
N GLN A 183 9.92 -4.66 17.73
CA GLN A 183 9.91 -5.10 19.12
C GLN A 183 11.03 -4.49 19.95
N LYS A 184 12.22 -4.31 19.35
CA LYS A 184 13.36 -3.70 20.02
C LYS A 184 13.15 -2.20 20.26
N PHE A 185 12.62 -1.48 19.26
CA PHE A 185 12.62 -0.01 19.28
C PHE A 185 11.33 0.61 19.85
N CYS A 186 10.19 -0.05 19.64
CA CYS A 186 8.88 0.45 20.07
C CYS A 186 8.41 -0.15 21.41
N GLY A 187 9.15 -1.10 22.00
CA GLY A 187 8.77 -1.79 23.25
C GLY A 187 7.63 -2.80 23.09
N GLY A 188 7.16 -3.02 21.86
CA GLY A 188 6.09 -3.94 21.50
C GLY A 188 6.12 -4.29 20.01
N GLY A 189 5.33 -5.29 19.61
CA GLY A 189 5.28 -5.81 18.23
C GLY A 189 3.93 -5.62 17.54
N GLY A 190 2.99 -4.95 18.20
CA GLY A 190 1.63 -4.75 17.72
C GLY A 190 1.46 -3.47 16.91
N ILE A 191 0.34 -3.36 16.22
CA ILE A 191 -0.02 -2.14 15.50
C ILE A 191 -0.24 -0.94 16.44
N ASP A 192 -0.67 -1.21 17.67
CA ASP A 192 -1.01 -0.18 18.65
C ASP A 192 0.25 0.51 19.25
N ASP A 193 1.44 -0.05 18.97
CA ASP A 193 2.76 0.50 19.33
C ASP A 193 3.29 1.51 18.30
N LEU A 194 2.53 1.73 17.21
CA LEU A 194 2.95 2.49 16.04
C LEU A 194 2.01 3.67 15.77
N ASP A 195 2.60 4.81 15.40
CA ASP A 195 1.91 5.95 14.82
C ASP A 195 2.15 5.99 13.30
N PHE A 196 1.09 6.28 12.56
CA PHE A 196 1.09 6.31 11.10
C PHE A 196 0.89 7.74 10.60
N PHE A 197 1.74 8.17 9.69
CA PHE A 197 1.74 9.51 9.13
C PHE A 197 1.60 9.44 7.61
N SER A 198 0.91 10.43 7.06
CA SER A 198 0.89 10.64 5.62
C SER A 198 2.30 10.98 5.15
N THR A 199 2.58 10.69 3.87
CA THR A 199 3.85 11.07 3.27
C THR A 199 3.65 11.97 2.07
N ASN A 200 4.63 12.84 1.86
CA ASN A 200 4.74 13.65 0.66
C ASN A 200 5.44 12.90 -0.50
N LEU A 201 5.76 11.62 -0.34
CA LEU A 201 6.37 10.80 -1.39
C LEU A 201 5.34 10.47 -2.48
N LYS A 202 5.64 10.87 -3.72
CA LYS A 202 4.77 10.67 -4.88
C LYS A 202 5.46 9.87 -5.97
N VAL A 203 5.06 8.59 -6.10
CA VAL A 203 5.44 7.68 -7.18
C VAL A 203 4.17 7.06 -7.75
N SER A 204 4.02 7.08 -9.08
CA SER A 204 2.80 6.64 -9.75
C SER A 204 2.46 5.19 -9.42
N GLY A 205 1.21 4.92 -9.03
CA GLY A 205 0.72 3.58 -8.72
C GLY A 205 1.25 3.00 -7.41
N LYS A 206 1.89 3.81 -6.56
CA LYS A 206 2.44 3.40 -5.25
C LYS A 206 1.87 4.29 -4.16
N ALA A 207 1.49 3.68 -3.04
CA ALA A 207 1.11 4.42 -1.84
C ALA A 207 2.20 4.30 -0.77
N TYR A 208 2.53 5.42 -0.13
CA TYR A 208 3.53 5.46 0.94
C TYR A 208 2.96 5.97 2.26
N VAL A 209 3.37 5.35 3.35
CA VAL A 209 3.04 5.74 4.72
C VAL A 209 4.32 5.77 5.54
N LEU A 210 4.49 6.80 6.37
CA LEU A 210 5.57 6.88 7.34
C LEU A 210 5.06 6.30 8.66
N VAL A 211 5.84 5.44 9.27
CA VAL A 211 5.50 4.78 10.53
C VAL A 211 6.58 5.07 11.54
N LYS A 212 6.17 5.44 12.76
CA LYS A 212 7.05 5.71 13.88
C LYS A 212 6.58 4.92 15.10
N CYS A 213 7.50 4.61 16.01
CA CYS A 213 7.09 4.12 17.33
C CYS A 213 6.30 5.21 18.06
N LYS A 214 5.19 4.82 18.68
CA LYS A 214 4.34 5.71 19.48
C LYS A 214 5.02 6.12 20.79
N ALA A 215 5.68 5.17 21.43
CA ALA A 215 6.55 5.41 22.57
C ALA A 215 7.99 5.54 22.08
N ASP A 216 8.61 6.68 22.34
CA ASP A 216 10.01 6.92 22.03
C ASP A 216 10.89 6.52 23.21
N SER A 217 11.70 5.47 23.01
CA SER A 217 12.69 4.99 23.99
C SER A 217 14.07 5.68 23.84
N GLY A 218 14.18 6.71 22.99
CA GLY A 218 15.43 7.40 22.68
C GLY A 218 16.18 6.81 21.48
N GLU A 219 15.71 5.69 20.92
CA GLU A 219 16.24 5.06 19.70
C GLU A 219 15.23 5.12 18.53
N ARG A 220 14.62 6.29 18.29
CA ARG A 220 13.58 6.51 17.25
C ARG A 220 13.90 5.79 15.96
N LYS A 221 13.09 4.79 15.64
CA LYS A 221 13.12 4.08 14.38
C LYS A 221 11.91 4.47 13.57
N SER A 222 12.15 4.83 12.31
CA SER A 222 11.13 5.22 11.36
C SER A 222 11.15 4.27 10.18
N TRP A 223 9.97 3.90 9.72
CA TRP A 223 9.79 3.09 8.52
C TRP A 223 9.03 3.90 7.48
N ILE A 224 9.41 3.76 6.21
CA ILE A 224 8.50 4.12 5.12
C ILE A 224 8.01 2.81 4.54
N LEU A 225 6.71 2.65 4.58
CA LEU A 225 6.01 1.51 4.00
C LEU A 225 5.51 1.90 2.62
N GLU A 226 5.65 0.98 1.67
CA GLU A 226 5.13 1.11 0.31
C GLU A 226 4.07 0.04 0.08
N ASN A 227 3.00 0.40 -0.62
CA ASN A 227 2.01 -0.52 -1.15
C ASN A 227 1.98 -0.42 -2.68
N ASP A 228 2.22 -1.56 -3.34
CA ASP A 228 2.34 -1.71 -4.80
C ASP A 228 0.99 -1.74 -5.54
N GLY A 229 0.03 -0.91 -5.12
CA GLY A 229 -1.28 -0.82 -5.75
C GLY A 229 -2.25 -1.95 -5.35
N GLY A 230 -2.14 -2.47 -4.12
CA GLY A 230 -3.19 -3.24 -3.46
C GLY A 230 -2.87 -4.67 -3.04
N LYS A 231 -1.59 -5.07 -3.01
CA LYS A 231 -1.19 -6.41 -2.55
C LYS A 231 -0.72 -6.39 -1.10
N ASP A 232 0.55 -6.05 -0.89
CA ASP A 232 1.19 -6.13 0.42
C ASP A 232 1.90 -4.81 0.76
N TRP A 233 1.98 -4.50 2.04
CA TRP A 233 2.80 -3.40 2.55
C TRP A 233 4.20 -3.92 2.82
N ARG A 234 5.21 -3.22 2.29
CA ARG A 234 6.61 -3.55 2.51
C ARG A 234 7.35 -2.35 3.08
N ALA A 235 8.24 -2.61 4.03
CA ALA A 235 9.20 -1.60 4.48
C ALA A 235 10.24 -1.36 3.37
N VAL A 236 10.14 -0.23 2.68
CA VAL A 236 11.13 0.20 1.68
C VAL A 236 12.21 1.08 2.30
N VAL A 237 11.92 1.67 3.47
CA VAL A 237 12.90 2.36 4.30
C VAL A 237 12.76 1.82 5.72
N ASP A 238 13.89 1.51 6.31
CA ASP A 238 13.97 1.05 7.69
C ASP A 238 15.21 1.67 8.38
N LEU A 239 15.06 2.84 9.02
CA LEU A 239 16.23 3.53 9.59
C LEU A 239 15.91 4.41 10.80
N ARG A 240 16.96 4.69 11.57
CA ARG A 240 16.91 5.69 12.64
C ARG A 240 17.09 7.08 12.06
N ALA A 241 16.09 7.92 12.25
CA ALA A 241 16.09 9.32 11.87
C ALA A 241 15.20 10.13 12.82
N SER A 242 15.66 11.33 13.14
CA SER A 242 14.89 12.39 13.78
C SER A 242 13.90 13.02 12.80
N SER A 243 14.34 13.22 11.55
CA SER A 243 13.51 13.76 10.47
C SER A 243 13.95 13.24 9.10
N MET A 244 13.06 13.30 8.12
CA MET A 244 13.36 12.96 6.73
C MET A 244 12.80 14.01 5.78
N GLN A 245 13.51 14.28 4.70
CA GLN A 245 13.14 15.24 3.68
C GLN A 245 13.26 14.65 2.27
N ILE A 246 12.45 15.16 1.35
CA ILE A 246 12.40 14.79 -0.05
C ILE A 246 13.24 15.81 -0.82
N GLY A 247 14.21 15.31 -1.57
CA GLY A 247 15.02 16.09 -2.48
C GLY A 247 14.37 16.35 -3.84
N ASN A 248 14.90 17.33 -4.55
CA ASN A 248 14.42 17.70 -5.90
C ASN A 248 14.85 16.68 -6.96
N LEU A 249 15.92 15.92 -6.67
CA LEU A 249 16.45 14.91 -7.57
C LEU A 249 15.63 13.61 -7.49
N ARG A 250 15.41 12.99 -8.65
CA ARG A 250 14.79 11.67 -8.78
C ARG A 250 15.77 10.68 -9.42
N ARG A 251 15.70 9.43 -8.98
CA ARG A 251 16.42 8.29 -9.58
C ARG A 251 15.48 7.09 -9.63
N ASN A 252 15.45 6.38 -10.77
CA ASN A 252 14.55 5.23 -10.97
C ASN A 252 13.07 5.56 -10.69
N ASN A 253 12.59 6.74 -11.13
CA ASN A 253 11.24 7.28 -10.87
C ASN A 253 10.90 7.59 -9.41
N HIS A 254 11.82 7.41 -8.47
CA HIS A 254 11.64 7.71 -7.05
C HIS A 254 12.43 8.96 -6.66
N PRO A 255 11.93 9.81 -5.75
CA PRO A 255 12.70 10.93 -5.23
C PRO A 255 13.84 10.47 -4.34
N ILE A 256 14.91 11.26 -4.24
CA ILE A 256 15.95 11.08 -3.23
C ILE A 256 15.41 11.48 -1.86
N ILE A 257 15.74 10.69 -0.83
CA ILE A 257 15.35 10.98 0.54
C ILE A 257 16.59 11.35 1.34
N PHE A 258 16.53 12.46 2.05
CA PHE A 258 17.50 12.85 3.06
C PHE A 258 16.97 12.44 4.43
N SER A 259 17.84 11.83 5.24
CA SER A 259 17.53 11.45 6.63
C SER A 259 18.48 12.19 7.55
N TYR A 260 17.94 12.78 8.61
CA TYR A 260 18.69 13.50 9.63
C TYR A 260 18.55 12.78 10.95
N LEU A 261 19.66 12.56 11.64
CA LEU A 261 19.69 12.03 13.00
C LEU A 261 20.54 12.95 13.85
N GLU A 262 19.92 13.58 14.84
CA GLU A 262 20.62 14.41 15.82
C GLU A 262 21.43 13.53 16.77
N GLU A 263 22.71 13.84 16.93
CA GLU A 263 23.63 13.13 17.82
C GLU A 263 24.37 14.13 18.71
N SER A 264 24.96 13.64 19.80
CA SER A 264 25.66 14.50 20.78
C SER A 264 26.81 15.33 20.18
N ARG A 265 27.36 14.92 19.04
CA ARG A 265 28.50 15.56 18.36
C ARG A 265 28.12 16.33 17.10
N GLY A 266 26.86 16.31 16.66
CA GLY A 266 26.43 16.93 15.42
C GLY A 266 25.21 16.24 14.82
N THR A 267 24.88 16.56 13.57
CA THR A 267 23.76 15.95 12.85
C THR A 267 24.26 14.99 11.80
N ARG A 268 23.92 13.72 11.92
CA ARG A 268 24.19 12.74 10.87
C ARG A 268 23.17 12.91 9.75
N VAL A 269 23.67 13.18 8.55
CA VAL A 269 22.88 13.31 7.31
C VAL A 269 23.13 12.09 6.44
N ARG A 270 22.06 11.46 5.98
CA ARG A 270 22.09 10.31 5.07
C ARG A 270 21.34 10.64 3.79
N ILE A 271 21.92 10.30 2.64
CA ILE A 271 21.28 10.44 1.33
C ILE A 271 20.89 9.06 0.86
N LEU A 272 19.61 8.84 0.60
CA LEU A 272 19.03 7.56 0.25
C LEU A 272 18.49 7.62 -1.18
N SER A 273 18.76 6.57 -1.97
CA SER A 273 18.21 6.42 -3.31
C SER A 273 17.52 5.08 -3.47
N TYR A 274 16.49 5.04 -4.31
CA TYR A 274 15.75 3.81 -4.56
C TYR A 274 16.51 2.87 -5.49
N GLN A 275 16.82 1.68 -4.99
CA GLN A 275 17.54 0.60 -5.67
C GLN A 275 17.01 -0.74 -5.17
N ASP A 276 16.84 -1.72 -6.08
CA ASP A 276 16.42 -3.08 -5.72
C ASP A 276 15.18 -3.15 -4.81
N ASN A 277 14.12 -2.43 -5.19
CA ASN A 277 12.83 -2.36 -4.48
C ASN A 277 12.89 -1.75 -3.06
N SER A 278 13.93 -0.99 -2.73
CA SER A 278 14.08 -0.32 -1.42
C SER A 278 14.92 0.95 -1.52
N TYR A 279 14.86 1.83 -0.53
CA TYR A 279 15.83 2.90 -0.44
C TYR A 279 17.12 2.39 0.21
N ARG A 280 18.23 2.63 -0.47
CA ARG A 280 19.58 2.33 0.00
C ARG A 280 20.35 3.62 0.24
N GLU A 281 21.15 3.60 1.31
CA GLU A 281 22.07 4.69 1.60
C GLU A 281 23.12 4.78 0.49
N MET A 282 23.25 5.97 -0.09
CA MET A 282 24.29 6.30 -1.06
C MET A 282 25.45 7.02 -0.40
N LEU A 283 25.15 7.98 0.48
CA LEU A 283 26.13 8.84 1.12
C LEU A 283 25.74 9.08 2.57
N ARG A 284 26.75 9.25 3.42
CA ARG A 284 26.60 9.53 4.85
C ARG A 284 27.61 10.57 5.29
N PHE A 285 27.11 11.63 5.92
CA PHE A 285 27.90 12.71 6.46
C PHE A 285 27.56 12.94 7.93
N LEU A 286 28.53 13.39 8.71
CA LEU A 286 28.32 14.01 10.01
C LEU A 286 28.56 15.51 9.86
N VAL A 287 27.54 16.31 10.10
CA VAL A 287 27.62 17.77 10.05
C VAL A 287 27.79 18.31 11.46
N ILE A 288 28.87 19.05 11.69
CA ILE A 288 29.23 19.62 12.99
C ILE A 288 29.39 21.13 12.85
N GLU A 289 28.74 21.90 13.73
CA GLU A 289 28.99 23.34 13.84
C GLU A 289 30.22 23.61 14.68
N ASP A 290 31.11 24.47 14.20
CA ASP A 290 32.22 24.98 15.00
C ASP A 290 31.78 26.11 15.96
N ARG A 291 32.74 26.64 16.73
CA ARG A 291 32.50 27.74 17.68
C ARG A 291 32.02 29.04 17.01
N SER A 292 32.24 29.17 15.70
CA SER A 292 31.85 30.32 14.87
C SER A 292 30.53 30.07 14.13
N LYS A 293 29.81 28.98 14.43
CA LYS A 293 28.57 28.58 13.76
C LYS A 293 28.72 28.23 12.28
N LEU A 294 29.93 27.86 11.85
CA LEU A 294 30.15 27.31 10.52
C LEU A 294 29.94 25.79 10.56
N ALA A 295 29.14 25.28 9.62
CA ALA A 295 28.85 23.85 9.50
C ALA A 295 29.92 23.15 8.65
N HIS A 296 30.50 22.09 9.19
CA HIS A 296 31.51 21.26 8.55
C HIS A 296 30.96 19.85 8.34
N ALA A 297 31.04 19.32 7.12
CA ALA A 297 30.58 17.98 6.79
C ALA A 297 31.76 17.01 6.72
N PHE A 298 31.71 15.93 7.50
CA PHE A 298 32.69 14.87 7.51
C PHE A 298 32.06 13.60 6.95
N GLU A 299 32.69 13.01 5.93
CA GLU A 299 32.25 11.72 5.41
C GLU A 299 32.42 10.63 6.48
N VAL A 300 31.41 9.77 6.63
CA VAL A 300 31.44 8.66 7.58
C VAL A 300 31.55 7.38 6.78
N GLU A 301 32.67 6.66 6.93
CA GLU A 301 32.87 5.39 6.25
C GLU A 301 31.73 4.39 6.55
N SER A 302 31.28 3.69 5.53
CA SER A 302 30.33 2.60 5.65
C SER A 302 31.02 1.41 6.32
N GLN A 303 30.71 1.16 7.59
CA GLN A 303 30.98 -0.12 8.26
C GLN A 303 30.10 -1.23 7.70
#